data_AF-A0A9P7FG23-F1
#
_entry.id   AF-A0A9P7FG23-F1
#
_cell.length_a   1.000
_cell.length_b   1.000
_cell.length_c   1.000
_cell.angle_alpha   90.00
_cell.angle_beta   90.00
_cell.angle_gamma   90.00
#
_symmetry.space_group_name_H-M   'P 1'
#
loop_
_entity.id
_entity.type
_entity.pdbx_description
1 polymer ?
#
loop_
_entity_poly.entity_id
_entity_poly.type
_entity_poly.pdbx_seq_one_letter_code
_entity_poly.pdbx_strand_id
1 'polypeptide(L)'
;MTRTKINAGDQPWLNDRENTALQSHVEDWGKASGTERRQIFKAAAREARLLAPKMDQELLKQRKEKYRQWFHNHKKHKANAKAPTKLQKKWTARQVIEEQRKADILQQIHEEIEEETGQKPEQKEIFRRYQPTMTAIMKGLGDNELEEAQAKADEWTNQAPDPAVQAKTARKKGEKMIKHFAKEMFTQAGMRLFVLGSWKDEKGSLLTSRQVDTVGRFDFNEHLGIGSSFMKCKDWQVILPAWEDFIGDAFNQDQDQDGTLLGGTRRVPKPYHEFDLDRMGLPMLPDIEGVSLDAKKGMIRSFLTIHYSSSDAHRHRNMLWKAEGPSALE
;
A
#
# COMPACT_ATOMS: atom_id res chain seq x y z
N MET A 1 -52.78 -38.34 -8.47
CA MET A 1 -52.20 -37.09 -8.99
C MET A 1 -51.63 -36.30 -7.83
N THR A 2 -50.38 -36.55 -7.48
CA THR A 2 -49.69 -35.90 -6.35
C THR A 2 -48.59 -35.01 -6.91
N ARG A 3 -48.80 -33.71 -6.74
CA ARG A 3 -47.84 -32.63 -7.03
C ARG A 3 -46.70 -32.76 -6.02
N THR A 4 -45.56 -33.32 -6.44
CA THR A 4 -44.35 -33.33 -5.63
C THR A 4 -43.85 -31.89 -5.49
N LYS A 5 -44.01 -31.34 -4.28
CA LYS A 5 -43.35 -30.09 -3.88
C LYS A 5 -41.85 -30.31 -3.94
N ILE A 6 -41.17 -29.61 -4.85
CA ILE A 6 -39.72 -29.52 -4.85
C ILE A 6 -39.36 -28.54 -3.72
N ASN A 7 -38.64 -29.03 -2.71
CA ASN A 7 -38.17 -28.24 -1.59
C ASN A 7 -37.24 -27.11 -2.06
N ALA A 8 -37.42 -25.92 -1.50
CA ALA A 8 -36.70 -24.69 -1.81
C ALA A 8 -35.23 -24.67 -1.29
N GLY A 9 -34.55 -25.82 -1.29
CA GLY A 9 -33.18 -25.99 -0.82
C GLY A 9 -32.21 -26.59 -1.83
N ASP A 10 -32.68 -27.11 -2.98
CA ASP A 10 -31.83 -27.78 -3.96
C ASP A 10 -31.82 -27.05 -5.31
N GLN A 11 -30.66 -26.43 -5.59
CA GLN A 11 -30.13 -25.86 -6.85
C GLN A 11 -30.45 -24.39 -7.20
N PRO A 12 -29.45 -23.62 -7.74
CA PRO A 12 -28.64 -24.06 -8.88
C PRO A 12 -27.16 -23.65 -8.85
N TRP A 13 -26.28 -24.55 -8.39
CA TRP A 13 -24.95 -24.60 -9.02
C TRP A 13 -25.17 -25.19 -10.42
N LEU A 14 -24.53 -24.62 -11.44
CA LEU A 14 -24.36 -25.31 -12.73
C LEU A 14 -24.10 -26.79 -12.49
N ASN A 15 -24.88 -27.67 -13.12
CA ASN A 15 -24.70 -29.09 -12.90
C ASN A 15 -23.35 -29.55 -13.49
N ASP A 16 -22.86 -30.72 -13.11
CA ASP A 16 -21.54 -31.20 -13.55
C ASP A 16 -21.42 -31.33 -15.07
N ARG A 17 -22.55 -31.58 -15.75
CA ARG A 17 -22.62 -31.67 -17.21
C ARG A 17 -22.45 -30.29 -17.87
N GLU A 18 -23.11 -29.26 -17.33
CA GLU A 18 -22.95 -27.87 -17.71
C GLU A 18 -21.51 -27.41 -17.42
N ASN A 19 -20.95 -27.71 -16.26
CA ASN A 19 -19.57 -27.37 -15.93
C ASN A 19 -18.58 -28.02 -16.91
N THR A 20 -18.75 -29.31 -17.23
CA THR A 20 -17.91 -30.02 -18.19
C THR A 20 -18.00 -29.41 -19.59
N ALA A 21 -19.21 -29.08 -20.03
CA ALA A 21 -19.44 -28.42 -21.32
C ALA A 21 -18.90 -26.99 -21.37
N LEU A 22 -18.83 -26.26 -20.26
CA LEU A 22 -18.17 -24.95 -20.23
C LEU A 22 -16.64 -25.10 -20.18
N GLN A 23 -16.14 -26.09 -19.44
CA GLN A 23 -14.71 -26.38 -19.25
C GLN A 23 -14.00 -26.71 -20.55
N SER A 24 -14.63 -27.44 -21.47
CA SER A 24 -14.04 -27.76 -22.78
C SER A 24 -13.73 -26.52 -23.63
N HIS A 25 -14.43 -25.39 -23.40
CA HIS A 25 -14.24 -24.14 -24.16
C HIS A 25 -13.38 -23.10 -23.43
N VAL A 26 -12.95 -23.35 -22.18
CA VAL A 26 -12.21 -22.37 -21.36
C VAL A 26 -10.89 -21.97 -22.00
N GLU A 27 -10.17 -22.93 -22.57
CA GLU A 27 -8.85 -22.68 -23.15
C GLU A 27 -8.95 -21.77 -24.37
N ASP A 28 -9.87 -22.09 -25.30
CA ASP A 28 -10.10 -21.32 -26.51
C ASP A 28 -10.68 -19.94 -26.18
N TRP A 29 -11.61 -19.86 -25.23
CA TRP A 29 -12.15 -18.59 -24.75
C TRP A 29 -11.08 -17.68 -24.14
N GLY A 30 -10.10 -18.29 -23.46
CA GLY A 30 -8.94 -17.62 -22.87
C GLY A 30 -7.97 -17.05 -23.91
N LYS A 31 -7.78 -17.75 -25.04
CA LYS A 31 -6.91 -17.34 -26.16
C LYS A 31 -7.57 -16.31 -27.07
N ALA A 32 -8.87 -16.43 -27.31
CA ALA A 32 -9.63 -15.56 -28.20
C ALA A 32 -9.86 -14.15 -27.65
N SER A 33 -10.19 -13.20 -28.55
CA SER A 33 -10.58 -11.83 -28.20
C SER A 33 -11.73 -11.31 -29.06
N GLY A 34 -12.33 -10.17 -28.69
CA GLY A 34 -13.32 -9.49 -29.53
C GLY A 34 -14.49 -10.37 -29.97
N THR A 35 -14.69 -10.47 -31.28
CA THR A 35 -15.78 -11.22 -31.93
C THR A 35 -15.64 -12.72 -31.75
N GLU A 36 -14.43 -13.26 -31.87
CA GLU A 36 -14.12 -14.68 -31.71
C GLU A 36 -14.49 -15.17 -30.31
N ARG A 37 -14.12 -14.42 -29.27
CA ARG A 37 -14.50 -14.74 -27.89
C ARG A 37 -16.02 -14.77 -27.70
N ARG A 38 -16.77 -13.89 -28.38
CA ARG A 38 -18.25 -13.90 -28.33
C ARG A 38 -18.82 -15.13 -29.01
N GLN A 39 -18.21 -15.60 -30.09
CA GLN A 39 -18.64 -16.81 -30.80
C GLN A 39 -18.42 -18.05 -29.95
N ILE A 40 -17.25 -18.18 -29.31
CA ILE A 40 -16.94 -19.28 -28.39
C ILE A 40 -17.92 -19.30 -27.21
N PHE A 41 -18.19 -18.14 -26.59
CA PHE A 41 -19.20 -18.05 -25.53
C PHE A 41 -20.60 -18.48 -26.01
N LYS A 42 -21.00 -18.08 -27.23
CA LYS A 42 -22.30 -18.50 -27.79
C LYS A 42 -22.35 -20.01 -28.05
N ALA A 43 -21.26 -20.64 -28.45
CA ALA A 43 -21.18 -22.10 -28.62
C ALA A 43 -21.31 -22.81 -27.27
N ALA A 44 -20.45 -22.46 -26.32
CA ALA A 44 -20.45 -23.04 -24.97
C ALA A 44 -21.79 -22.85 -24.24
N ALA A 45 -22.40 -21.65 -24.33
CA ALA A 45 -23.71 -21.39 -23.72
C ALA A 45 -24.85 -22.17 -24.39
N ARG A 46 -24.74 -22.50 -25.68
CA ARG A 46 -25.73 -23.37 -26.36
C ARG A 46 -25.58 -24.81 -25.89
N GLU A 47 -24.36 -25.32 -25.81
CA GLU A 47 -24.08 -26.69 -25.34
C GLU A 47 -24.50 -26.88 -23.88
N ALA A 48 -24.09 -25.97 -22.98
CA ALA A 48 -24.50 -26.00 -21.58
C ALA A 48 -26.03 -25.91 -21.43
N ARG A 49 -26.70 -25.10 -22.27
CA ARG A 49 -28.17 -25.01 -22.27
C ARG A 49 -28.87 -26.32 -22.67
N LEU A 50 -28.27 -27.15 -23.53
CA LEU A 50 -28.84 -28.46 -23.85
C LEU A 50 -28.78 -29.44 -22.67
N LEU A 51 -27.81 -29.23 -21.76
CA LEU A 51 -27.57 -30.05 -20.58
C LEU A 51 -28.23 -29.47 -19.31
N ALA A 52 -28.84 -28.30 -19.43
CA ALA A 52 -29.58 -27.64 -18.37
C ALA A 52 -30.93 -28.36 -18.12
N PRO A 53 -31.38 -28.51 -16.86
CA PRO A 53 -32.74 -28.90 -16.54
C PRO A 53 -33.79 -28.05 -17.28
N LYS A 54 -34.94 -28.65 -17.62
CA LYS A 54 -36.07 -27.92 -18.19
C LYS A 54 -36.53 -26.84 -17.21
N MET A 55 -36.55 -25.60 -17.65
CA MET A 55 -36.85 -24.43 -16.83
C MET A 55 -37.46 -23.31 -17.67
N ASP A 56 -38.04 -22.32 -16.99
CA ASP A 56 -38.67 -21.17 -17.63
C ASP A 56 -37.66 -20.26 -18.35
N GLN A 57 -38.16 -19.32 -19.15
CA GLN A 57 -37.32 -18.41 -19.93
C GLN A 57 -36.49 -17.45 -19.06
N GLU A 58 -36.97 -17.09 -17.86
CA GLU A 58 -36.32 -16.09 -17.01
C GLU A 58 -35.14 -16.71 -16.26
N LEU A 59 -35.29 -17.93 -15.76
CA LEU A 59 -34.22 -18.77 -15.23
C LEU A 59 -33.17 -19.05 -16.30
N LEU A 60 -33.55 -19.28 -17.56
CA LEU A 60 -32.58 -19.43 -18.66
C LEU A 60 -31.74 -18.17 -18.91
N LYS A 61 -32.32 -16.97 -18.76
CA LYS A 61 -31.54 -15.72 -18.84
C LYS A 61 -30.57 -15.60 -17.68
N GLN A 62 -31.02 -15.86 -16.45
CA GLN A 62 -30.16 -15.85 -15.26
C GLN A 62 -29.01 -16.85 -15.40
N ARG A 63 -29.28 -18.03 -15.95
CA ARG A 63 -28.27 -19.08 -16.18
C ARG A 63 -27.23 -18.69 -17.22
N LYS A 64 -27.63 -17.98 -18.27
CA LYS A 64 -26.69 -17.41 -19.26
C LYS A 64 -25.73 -16.41 -18.62
N GLU A 65 -26.20 -15.60 -17.68
CA GLU A 65 -25.33 -14.69 -16.91
C GLU A 65 -24.39 -15.48 -15.99
N LYS A 66 -24.86 -16.58 -15.40
CA LYS A 66 -24.01 -17.51 -14.64
C LYS A 66 -22.92 -18.15 -15.49
N TYR A 67 -23.21 -18.57 -16.73
CA TYR A 67 -22.17 -19.06 -17.64
C TYR A 67 -21.10 -18.00 -17.91
N ARG A 68 -21.52 -16.74 -18.09
CA ARG A 68 -20.58 -15.62 -18.30
C ARG A 68 -19.69 -15.42 -17.07
N GLN A 69 -20.27 -15.35 -15.88
CA GLN A 69 -19.53 -15.26 -14.61
C GLN A 69 -18.58 -16.45 -14.44
N TRP A 70 -19.03 -17.66 -14.79
CA TRP A 70 -18.23 -18.87 -14.71
C TRP A 70 -16.98 -18.79 -15.59
N PHE A 71 -17.09 -18.36 -16.86
CA PHE A 71 -15.93 -18.15 -17.74
C PHE A 71 -14.97 -17.08 -17.20
N HIS A 72 -15.48 -16.00 -16.61
CA HIS A 72 -14.63 -14.97 -16.00
C HIS A 72 -13.84 -15.50 -14.80
N ASN A 73 -14.45 -16.37 -13.99
CA ASN A 73 -13.83 -16.98 -12.81
C ASN A 73 -12.87 -18.13 -13.17
N HIS A 74 -13.15 -18.88 -14.23
CA HIS A 74 -12.37 -20.05 -14.67
C HIS A 74 -11.40 -19.75 -15.80
N LYS A 75 -11.33 -18.49 -16.25
CA LYS A 75 -10.21 -18.03 -17.05
C LYS A 75 -8.95 -18.37 -16.27
N LYS A 76 -8.09 -19.23 -16.82
CA LYS A 76 -6.71 -19.34 -16.32
C LYS A 76 -6.18 -17.90 -16.27
N HIS A 77 -6.07 -17.33 -15.06
CA HIS A 77 -5.23 -16.16 -14.88
C HIS A 77 -3.94 -16.56 -15.57
N LYS A 78 -3.51 -15.80 -16.58
CA LYS A 78 -2.25 -16.10 -17.23
C LYS A 78 -1.23 -16.16 -16.09
N ALA A 79 -0.79 -17.37 -15.72
CA ALA A 79 0.36 -17.56 -14.85
C ALA A 79 1.61 -16.94 -15.51
N ASN A 80 1.48 -16.62 -16.80
CA ASN A 80 2.44 -15.86 -17.62
C ASN A 80 2.03 -14.39 -17.79
N ALA A 81 1.12 -13.84 -16.99
CA ALA A 81 1.19 -12.42 -16.73
C ALA A 81 2.51 -12.28 -15.98
N LYS A 82 3.55 -11.82 -16.69
CA LYS A 82 4.81 -11.38 -16.07
C LYS A 82 4.42 -10.78 -14.72
N ALA A 83 5.03 -11.27 -13.62
CA ALA A 83 4.89 -10.65 -12.30
C ALA A 83 4.82 -9.14 -12.55
N PRO A 84 3.80 -8.41 -12.09
CA PRO A 84 3.61 -7.04 -12.51
C PRO A 84 4.85 -6.27 -12.11
N THR A 85 5.73 -6.12 -13.08
CA THR A 85 7.09 -5.58 -12.93
C THR A 85 7.05 -4.09 -12.61
N LYS A 86 5.86 -3.55 -12.31
CA LYS A 86 5.58 -2.12 -12.22
C LYS A 86 4.49 -1.89 -11.17
N LEU A 87 4.87 -2.04 -9.89
CA LEU A 87 4.24 -1.25 -8.82
C LEU A 87 4.32 0.25 -9.14
N GLN A 88 5.32 0.65 -9.92
CA GLN A 88 5.51 2.00 -10.43
C GLN A 88 5.02 2.14 -11.88
N LYS A 89 3.90 2.82 -12.07
CA LYS A 89 3.51 3.35 -13.39
C LYS A 89 4.27 4.66 -13.61
N LYS A 90 4.77 4.87 -14.84
CA LYS A 90 5.32 6.18 -15.24
C LYS A 90 4.21 7.23 -15.18
N TRP A 91 4.54 8.42 -14.70
CA TRP A 91 3.66 9.58 -14.79
C TRP A 91 3.59 10.07 -16.23
N THR A 92 2.47 10.67 -16.60
CA THR A 92 2.27 11.30 -17.91
C THR A 92 1.88 12.77 -17.72
N ALA A 93 2.15 13.60 -18.74
CA ALA A 93 1.72 15.01 -18.73
C ALA A 93 0.22 15.15 -18.38
N ARG A 94 -0.63 14.28 -18.93
CA ARG A 94 -2.07 14.24 -18.60
C ARG A 94 -2.33 14.04 -17.10
N GLN A 95 -1.57 13.16 -16.43
CA GLN A 95 -1.75 12.90 -14.99
C GLN A 95 -1.24 14.06 -14.14
N VAL A 96 -0.17 14.74 -14.57
CA VAL A 96 0.35 15.93 -13.90
C VAL A 96 -0.69 17.06 -13.97
N ILE A 97 -1.21 17.34 -15.17
CA ILE A 97 -2.27 18.35 -15.37
C ILE A 97 -3.54 17.99 -14.59
N GLU A 98 -3.93 16.71 -14.59
CA GLU A 98 -5.10 16.26 -13.83
C GLU A 98 -4.96 16.54 -12.34
N GLU A 99 -3.77 16.34 -11.76
CA GLU A 99 -3.53 16.62 -10.35
C GLU A 99 -3.39 18.12 -10.05
N GLN A 100 -2.74 18.89 -10.94
CA GLN A 100 -2.56 20.34 -10.76
C GLN A 100 -3.85 21.13 -10.94
N ARG A 101 -4.66 20.80 -11.96
CA ARG A 101 -5.86 21.55 -12.34
C ARG A 101 -7.15 20.87 -11.88
N LYS A 102 -7.07 19.95 -10.91
CA LYS A 102 -8.23 19.17 -10.48
C LYS A 102 -9.39 20.03 -10.00
N ALA A 103 -9.08 21.08 -9.24
CA ALA A 103 -10.08 22.00 -8.71
C ALA A 103 -10.77 22.74 -9.87
N ASP A 104 -9.99 23.29 -10.79
CA ASP A 104 -10.49 23.99 -11.98
C ASP A 104 -11.37 23.09 -12.86
N ILE A 105 -10.94 21.84 -13.10
CA ILE A 105 -11.72 20.86 -13.87
C ILE A 105 -13.07 20.62 -13.21
N LEU A 106 -13.09 20.43 -11.90
CA LEU A 106 -14.34 20.22 -11.18
C LEU A 106 -15.19 21.49 -11.19
N GLN A 107 -14.61 22.66 -10.98
CA GLN A 107 -15.33 23.93 -11.03
C GLN A 107 -15.97 24.17 -12.38
N GLN A 108 -15.24 23.97 -13.49
CA GLN A 108 -15.77 24.08 -14.84
C GLN A 108 -16.95 23.12 -15.07
N ILE A 109 -16.83 21.86 -14.64
CA ILE A 109 -17.92 20.89 -14.75
C ILE A 109 -19.14 21.32 -13.93
N HIS A 110 -18.91 21.92 -12.76
CA HIS A 110 -19.98 22.42 -11.91
C HIS A 110 -20.73 23.58 -12.57
N GLU A 111 -20.01 24.57 -13.07
CA GLU A 111 -20.56 25.74 -13.77
C GLU A 111 -21.34 25.32 -15.02
N GLU A 112 -20.78 24.44 -15.87
CA GLU A 112 -21.45 23.93 -17.07
C GLU A 112 -22.80 23.23 -16.75
N ILE A 113 -22.85 22.45 -15.67
CA ILE A 113 -24.08 21.75 -15.27
C ILE A 113 -25.10 22.73 -14.66
N GLU A 114 -24.65 23.67 -13.84
CA GLU A 114 -25.52 24.69 -13.25
C GLU A 114 -26.13 25.60 -14.31
N GLU A 115 -25.37 25.97 -15.35
CA GLU A 115 -25.89 26.75 -16.49
C GLU A 115 -26.91 25.98 -17.33
N GLU A 116 -26.69 24.68 -17.59
CA GLU A 116 -27.59 23.86 -18.40
C GLU A 116 -28.88 23.46 -17.67
N THR A 117 -28.80 23.21 -16.36
CA THR A 117 -29.89 22.58 -15.60
C THR A 117 -30.50 23.49 -14.54
N GLY A 118 -29.82 24.59 -14.16
CA GLY A 118 -30.21 25.44 -13.04
C GLY A 118 -30.12 24.76 -11.67
N GLN A 119 -29.52 23.57 -11.60
CA GLN A 119 -29.45 22.73 -10.41
C GLN A 119 -28.02 22.38 -10.06
N LYS A 120 -27.80 22.08 -8.77
CA LYS A 120 -26.48 21.64 -8.31
C LYS A 120 -26.10 20.30 -8.94
N PRO A 121 -24.84 20.12 -9.35
CA PRO A 121 -24.41 18.93 -10.07
C PRO A 121 -24.47 17.67 -9.21
N GLU A 122 -25.11 16.62 -9.73
CA GLU A 122 -25.04 15.30 -9.11
C GLU A 122 -23.68 14.64 -9.38
N GLN A 123 -23.18 13.86 -8.41
CA GLN A 123 -21.88 13.17 -8.52
C GLN A 123 -21.75 12.28 -9.76
N LYS A 124 -22.85 11.64 -10.17
CA LYS A 124 -22.88 10.78 -11.37
C LYS A 124 -22.68 11.59 -12.65
N GLU A 125 -23.21 12.80 -12.70
CA GLU A 125 -23.08 13.68 -13.84
C GLU A 125 -21.69 14.30 -13.92
N ILE A 126 -21.13 14.72 -12.78
CA ILE A 126 -19.73 15.16 -12.68
C ILE A 126 -18.79 14.09 -13.24
N PHE A 127 -18.99 12.83 -12.84
CA PHE A 127 -18.17 11.72 -13.33
C PHE A 127 -18.30 11.50 -14.86
N ARG A 128 -19.51 11.71 -15.42
CA ARG A 128 -19.76 11.57 -16.87
C ARG A 128 -19.04 12.64 -17.67
N ARG A 129 -18.99 13.89 -17.16
CA ARG A 129 -18.39 15.04 -17.85
C ARG A 129 -16.87 15.14 -17.67
N TYR A 130 -16.33 14.54 -16.62
CA TYR A 130 -14.90 14.66 -16.27
C TYR A 130 -13.92 14.30 -17.40
N GLN A 131 -14.10 13.15 -18.06
CA GLN A 131 -13.19 12.72 -19.12
C GLN A 131 -13.29 13.59 -20.39
N PRO A 132 -14.51 13.94 -20.88
CA PRO A 132 -14.68 14.95 -21.91
C PRO A 132 -14.01 16.29 -21.59
N THR A 133 -14.28 16.88 -20.42
CA THR A 133 -13.71 18.17 -20.00
C THR A 133 -12.19 18.12 -19.94
N MET A 134 -11.62 17.07 -19.34
CA MET A 134 -10.17 16.85 -19.32
C MET A 134 -9.58 16.77 -20.73
N THR A 135 -10.29 16.15 -21.67
CA THR A 135 -9.82 16.01 -23.05
C THR A 135 -9.87 17.35 -23.80
N ALA A 136 -10.91 18.16 -23.54
CA ALA A 136 -11.00 19.51 -24.08
C ALA A 136 -9.88 20.41 -23.55
N ILE A 137 -9.62 20.37 -22.23
CA ILE A 137 -8.51 21.09 -21.59
C ILE A 137 -7.19 20.69 -22.23
N MET A 138 -6.88 19.39 -22.32
CA MET A 138 -5.64 18.91 -22.94
C MET A 138 -5.46 19.35 -24.39
N LYS A 139 -6.55 19.54 -25.15
CA LYS A 139 -6.50 20.04 -26.54
C LYS A 139 -6.30 21.56 -26.62
N GLY A 140 -6.73 22.29 -25.59
CA GLY A 140 -6.60 23.74 -25.49
C GLY A 140 -5.29 24.21 -24.86
N LEU A 141 -4.50 23.30 -24.27
CA LEU A 141 -3.17 23.63 -23.74
C LEU A 141 -2.23 24.04 -24.88
N GLY A 142 -1.45 25.09 -24.64
CA GLY A 142 -0.38 25.48 -25.57
C GLY A 142 0.78 24.49 -25.56
N ASP A 143 1.60 24.49 -26.62
CA ASP A 143 2.76 23.60 -26.73
C ASP A 143 3.72 23.75 -25.53
N ASN A 144 3.93 24.99 -25.06
CA ASN A 144 4.77 25.27 -23.89
C ASN A 144 4.22 24.62 -22.60
N GLU A 145 2.92 24.72 -22.35
CA GLU A 145 2.29 24.13 -21.14
C GLU A 145 2.35 22.60 -21.18
N LEU A 146 2.23 22.02 -22.39
CA LEU A 146 2.35 20.58 -22.58
C LEU A 146 3.79 20.09 -22.34
N GLU A 147 4.78 20.84 -22.82
CA GLU A 147 6.20 20.56 -22.57
C GLU A 147 6.55 20.65 -21.09
N GLU A 148 6.09 21.68 -20.38
CA GLU A 148 6.27 21.82 -18.93
C GLU A 148 5.65 20.65 -18.16
N ALA A 149 4.42 20.26 -18.52
CA ALA A 149 3.74 19.13 -17.91
C ALA A 149 4.47 17.80 -18.19
N GLN A 150 5.06 17.65 -19.37
CA GLN A 150 5.84 16.47 -19.73
C GLN A 150 7.16 16.42 -18.95
N ALA A 151 7.88 17.54 -18.85
CA ALA A 151 9.09 17.64 -18.03
C ALA A 151 8.82 17.27 -16.56
N LYS A 152 7.73 17.80 -16.00
CA LYS A 152 7.31 17.47 -14.63
C LYS A 152 6.88 16.01 -14.49
N ALA A 153 6.26 15.42 -15.50
CA ALA A 153 5.91 13.99 -15.49
C ALA A 153 7.16 13.10 -15.48
N ASP A 154 8.21 13.49 -16.21
CA ASP A 154 9.49 12.79 -16.21
C ASP A 154 10.21 12.95 -14.87
N GLU A 155 10.21 14.16 -14.29
CA GLU A 155 10.71 14.42 -12.93
C GLU A 155 10.01 13.53 -11.89
N TRP A 156 8.68 13.55 -11.84
CA TRP A 156 7.89 12.72 -10.91
C TRP A 156 8.07 11.23 -11.13
N THR A 157 8.37 10.80 -12.35
CA THR A 157 8.66 9.39 -12.66
C THR A 157 10.04 8.97 -12.13
N ASN A 158 11.04 9.85 -12.24
CA ASN A 158 12.42 9.54 -11.87
C ASN A 158 12.71 9.76 -10.38
N GLN A 159 12.04 10.73 -9.75
CA GLN A 159 12.22 11.07 -8.34
C GLN A 159 10.98 10.64 -7.55
N ALA A 160 10.07 11.57 -7.29
CA ALA A 160 8.76 11.34 -6.69
C ALA A 160 7.83 12.53 -6.99
N PRO A 161 6.51 12.34 -6.93
CA PRO A 161 5.55 13.44 -6.97
C PRO A 161 5.68 14.38 -5.77
N ASP A 162 5.06 15.55 -5.86
CA ASP A 162 5.01 16.52 -4.77
C ASP A 162 4.42 15.89 -3.48
N PRO A 163 4.85 16.29 -2.26
CA PRO A 163 4.43 15.65 -1.01
C PRO A 163 2.91 15.54 -0.82
N ALA A 164 2.15 16.56 -1.23
CA ALA A 164 0.69 16.54 -1.17
C ALA A 164 0.08 15.44 -2.07
N VAL A 165 0.66 15.21 -3.25
CA VAL A 165 0.26 14.15 -4.18
C VAL A 165 0.61 12.78 -3.61
N GLN A 166 1.76 12.65 -2.95
CA GLN A 166 2.15 11.43 -2.24
C GLN A 166 1.19 11.12 -1.08
N ALA A 167 0.88 12.10 -0.23
CA ALA A 167 -0.05 11.96 0.91
C ALA A 167 -1.44 11.51 0.47
N LYS A 168 -1.98 12.17 -0.56
CA LYS A 168 -3.27 11.84 -1.18
C LYS A 168 -3.26 10.44 -1.79
N THR A 169 -2.17 10.07 -2.46
CA THR A 169 -2.00 8.75 -3.07
C THR A 169 -1.90 7.66 -2.02
N ALA A 170 -1.11 7.85 -0.96
CA ALA A 170 -0.98 6.93 0.16
C ALA A 170 -2.35 6.68 0.80
N ARG A 171 -3.11 7.74 1.10
CA ARG A 171 -4.46 7.64 1.68
C ARG A 171 -5.46 6.90 0.78
N LYS A 172 -5.48 7.17 -0.53
CA LYS A 172 -6.49 6.63 -1.45
C LYS A 172 -6.15 5.26 -2.03
N LYS A 173 -4.86 5.00 -2.25
CA LYS A 173 -4.37 3.84 -3.01
C LYS A 173 -3.40 2.97 -2.22
N GLY A 174 -2.79 3.47 -1.14
CA GLY A 174 -1.76 2.77 -0.36
C GLY A 174 -2.19 1.37 0.07
N GLU A 175 -3.34 1.25 0.74
CA GLU A 175 -3.88 -0.05 1.18
C GLU A 175 -4.04 -1.03 0.00
N LYS A 176 -4.61 -0.57 -1.12
CA LYS A 176 -4.83 -1.41 -2.31
C LYS A 176 -3.51 -1.87 -2.93
N MET A 177 -2.51 -0.99 -2.96
CA MET A 177 -1.17 -1.32 -3.45
C MET A 177 -0.52 -2.38 -2.56
N ILE A 178 -0.56 -2.19 -1.24
CA ILE A 178 0.05 -3.12 -0.27
C ILE A 178 -0.69 -4.46 -0.28
N LYS A 179 -2.02 -4.46 -0.41
CA LYS A 179 -2.81 -5.68 -0.56
C LYS A 179 -2.43 -6.46 -1.81
N HIS A 180 -2.25 -5.76 -2.93
CA HIS A 180 -1.81 -6.39 -4.16
C HIS A 180 -0.41 -7.00 -4.00
N PHE A 181 0.55 -6.22 -3.49
CA PHE A 181 1.89 -6.68 -3.20
C PHE A 181 1.91 -7.91 -2.28
N ALA A 182 1.19 -7.87 -1.16
CA ALA A 182 1.08 -8.99 -0.23
C ALA A 182 0.52 -10.26 -0.89
N LYS A 183 -0.50 -10.12 -1.74
CA LYS A 183 -1.04 -11.24 -2.50
C LYS A 183 0.00 -11.86 -3.43
N GLU A 184 0.78 -11.04 -4.11
CA GLU A 184 1.79 -11.52 -5.07
C GLU A 184 2.97 -12.19 -4.38
N MET A 185 3.47 -11.59 -3.30
CA MET A 185 4.54 -12.19 -2.49
C MET A 185 4.11 -13.55 -1.93
N PHE A 186 2.85 -13.69 -1.53
CA PHE A 186 2.32 -14.99 -1.13
C PHE A 186 2.20 -15.97 -2.31
N THR A 187 1.58 -15.57 -3.42
CA THR A 187 1.30 -16.52 -4.52
C THR A 187 2.55 -16.93 -5.29
N GLN A 188 3.54 -16.04 -5.41
CA GLN A 188 4.76 -16.31 -6.19
C GLN A 188 5.91 -16.83 -5.34
N ALA A 189 6.01 -16.38 -4.08
CA ALA A 189 7.16 -16.70 -3.21
C ALA A 189 6.77 -17.35 -1.88
N GLY A 190 5.48 -17.62 -1.61
CA GLY A 190 5.03 -18.19 -0.34
C GLY A 190 5.21 -17.27 0.88
N MET A 191 5.51 -15.99 0.66
CA MET A 191 5.83 -15.05 1.73
C MET A 191 4.56 -14.48 2.37
N ARG A 192 4.55 -14.44 3.71
CA ARG A 192 3.54 -13.73 4.51
C ARG A 192 4.11 -12.39 4.94
N LEU A 193 3.31 -11.34 4.81
CA LEU A 193 3.74 -9.96 5.09
C LEU A 193 2.87 -9.31 6.15
N PHE A 194 3.51 -8.55 7.02
CA PHE A 194 2.93 -7.57 7.91
C PHE A 194 3.64 -6.25 7.64
N VAL A 195 2.90 -5.18 7.34
CA VAL A 195 3.48 -3.91 6.90
C VAL A 195 3.02 -2.79 7.81
N LEU A 196 3.99 -2.02 8.31
CA LEU A 196 3.78 -0.70 8.90
C LEU A 196 4.17 0.35 7.87
N GLY A 197 3.27 1.30 7.62
CA GLY A 197 3.51 2.43 6.73
C GLY A 197 3.15 3.74 7.42
N SER A 198 3.97 4.77 7.16
CA SER A 198 3.75 6.13 7.65
C SER A 198 3.97 7.12 6.51
N TRP A 199 3.18 8.18 6.50
CA TRP A 199 3.28 9.28 5.53
C TRP A 199 2.88 10.60 6.20
N LYS A 200 3.40 11.71 5.68
CA LYS A 200 2.92 13.05 6.03
C LYS A 200 1.54 13.27 5.43
N ASP A 201 0.66 13.95 6.15
CA ASP A 201 -0.64 14.35 5.61
C ASP A 201 -0.52 15.48 4.57
N GLU A 202 -1.64 15.95 4.04
CA GLU A 202 -1.68 17.03 3.04
C GLU A 202 -1.13 18.36 3.59
N LYS A 203 -1.02 18.51 4.92
CA LYS A 203 -0.45 19.67 5.62
C LYS A 203 1.00 19.46 6.04
N GLY A 204 1.62 18.36 5.63
CA GLY A 204 3.00 18.02 5.99
C GLY A 204 3.17 17.49 7.42
N SER A 205 2.08 17.28 8.16
CA SER A 205 2.12 16.79 9.53
C SER A 205 2.30 15.28 9.53
N LEU A 206 3.23 14.78 10.34
CA LEU A 206 3.48 13.34 10.46
C LEU A 206 2.32 12.69 11.21
N LEU A 207 1.67 11.73 10.56
CA LEU A 207 0.63 10.92 11.20
C LEU A 207 1.30 9.90 12.13
N THR A 208 1.20 10.15 13.45
CA THR A 208 1.65 9.21 14.49
C THR A 208 0.44 8.46 15.07
N SER A 209 0.69 7.28 15.65
CA SER A 209 -0.37 6.46 16.26
C SER A 209 -1.16 7.20 17.36
N ARG A 210 -0.56 8.22 17.98
CA ARG A 210 -1.15 9.01 19.07
C ARG A 210 -2.23 9.98 18.60
N GLN A 211 -2.19 10.43 17.35
CA GLN A 211 -3.12 11.44 16.84
C GLN A 211 -4.23 10.83 15.97
N VAL A 212 -3.96 9.69 15.34
CA VAL A 212 -4.91 9.01 14.45
C VAL A 212 -4.56 7.52 14.44
N ASP A 213 -5.56 6.65 14.27
CA ASP A 213 -5.42 5.21 13.97
C ASP A 213 -4.52 4.86 12.75
N THR A 214 -3.92 5.86 12.08
CA THR A 214 -3.16 5.80 10.84
C THR A 214 -1.64 5.73 11.05
N VAL A 215 -1.16 4.79 11.87
CA VAL A 215 -0.08 3.97 11.33
C VAL A 215 -0.78 3.05 10.34
N GLY A 216 -0.38 3.11 9.07
CA GLY A 216 -0.88 2.21 8.04
C GLY A 216 -0.49 0.79 8.42
N ARG A 217 -1.38 0.11 9.16
CA ARG A 217 -1.22 -1.25 9.64
C ARG A 217 -1.88 -2.15 8.62
N PHE A 218 -1.07 -2.89 7.89
CA PHE A 218 -1.56 -3.73 6.81
C PHE A 218 -1.21 -5.18 7.10
N ASP A 219 -2.24 -5.93 7.48
CA ASP A 219 -2.19 -7.38 7.65
C ASP A 219 -3.29 -8.01 6.79
N PHE A 220 -2.87 -8.70 5.73
CA PHE A 220 -3.79 -9.38 4.81
C PHE A 220 -3.71 -10.91 4.94
N ASN A 221 -3.01 -11.44 5.96
CA ASN A 221 -2.70 -12.87 6.04
C ASN A 221 -3.92 -13.78 6.17
N GLU A 222 -5.02 -13.30 6.77
CA GLU A 222 -6.29 -14.04 6.85
C GLU A 222 -6.98 -14.23 5.50
N HIS A 223 -6.69 -13.34 4.56
CA HIS A 223 -7.24 -13.40 3.21
C HIS A 223 -6.32 -14.14 2.24
N LEU A 224 -5.20 -14.68 2.73
CA LEU A 224 -4.15 -15.36 1.96
C LEU A 224 -4.00 -16.82 2.42
N GLY A 225 -4.78 -17.70 1.80
CA GLY A 225 -4.72 -19.15 2.00
C GLY A 225 -5.14 -19.60 3.40
N ILE A 226 -4.53 -20.68 3.88
CA ILE A 226 -4.72 -21.18 5.25
C ILE A 226 -3.73 -20.45 6.16
N GLY A 227 -4.22 -19.52 6.97
CA GLY A 227 -3.41 -18.75 7.91
C GLY A 227 -4.24 -17.74 8.70
N SER A 228 -3.69 -17.30 9.84
CA SER A 228 -4.31 -16.30 10.71
C SER A 228 -3.58 -14.96 10.59
N SER A 229 -4.27 -13.88 10.99
CA SER A 229 -3.68 -12.55 11.10
C SER A 229 -2.54 -12.57 12.11
N PHE A 230 -1.40 -11.97 11.76
CA PHE A 230 -0.33 -11.70 12.70
C PHE A 230 -0.83 -10.84 13.86
N MET A 231 -1.65 -9.82 13.57
CA MET A 231 -2.22 -8.93 14.59
C MET A 231 -3.16 -9.63 15.57
N LYS A 232 -3.80 -10.74 15.19
CA LYS A 232 -4.63 -11.55 16.09
C LYS A 232 -3.81 -12.58 16.88
N CYS A 233 -2.69 -13.03 16.34
CA CYS A 233 -1.87 -14.08 16.94
C CYS A 233 -0.74 -13.54 17.83
N LYS A 234 -0.35 -12.28 17.68
CA LYS A 234 0.78 -11.67 18.38
C LYS A 234 0.48 -10.24 18.79
N ASP A 235 1.04 -9.86 19.94
CA ASP A 235 1.09 -8.47 20.34
C ASP A 235 2.13 -7.73 19.48
N TRP A 236 1.64 -7.11 18.41
CA TRP A 236 2.43 -6.33 17.49
C TRP A 236 2.70 -4.92 18.03
N GLN A 237 2.02 -4.46 19.08
CA GLN A 237 2.19 -3.11 19.61
C GLN A 237 3.59 -2.90 20.21
N VAL A 238 4.27 -3.99 20.58
CA VAL A 238 5.66 -3.96 21.08
C VAL A 238 6.65 -3.36 20.08
N ILE A 239 6.34 -3.35 18.77
CA ILE A 239 7.23 -2.79 17.73
C ILE A 239 6.89 -1.32 17.40
N LEU A 240 5.72 -0.82 17.84
CA LEU A 240 5.28 0.54 17.53
C LEU A 240 6.22 1.62 18.07
N PRO A 241 6.73 1.56 19.32
CA PRO A 241 7.59 2.62 19.84
C PRO A 241 8.86 2.79 19.00
N ALA A 242 9.48 1.68 18.59
CA ALA A 242 10.67 1.71 17.74
C ALA A 242 10.35 2.22 16.33
N TRP A 243 9.19 1.87 15.78
CA TRP A 243 8.73 2.41 14.51
C TRP A 243 8.47 3.92 14.58
N GLU A 244 7.82 4.39 15.64
CA GLU A 244 7.49 5.79 15.89
C GLU A 244 8.73 6.67 16.07
N ASP A 245 9.72 6.17 16.80
CA ASP A 245 11.03 6.82 16.97
C ASP A 245 11.71 7.01 15.61
N PHE A 246 11.79 5.92 14.82
CA PHE A 246 12.37 5.95 13.48
C PHE A 246 11.65 6.92 12.54
N ILE A 247 10.31 6.92 12.47
CA ILE A 247 9.58 7.83 11.59
C ILE A 247 9.69 9.29 12.06
N GLY A 248 9.78 9.52 13.38
CA GLY A 248 10.03 10.84 13.94
C GLY A 248 11.34 11.40 13.42
N ASP A 249 12.41 10.62 13.49
CA ASP A 249 13.72 11.01 12.97
C ASP A 249 13.72 11.16 11.44
N ALA A 250 13.13 10.19 10.72
CA ALA A 250 13.16 10.16 9.27
C ALA A 250 12.37 11.32 8.60
N PHE A 251 11.31 11.82 9.24
CA PHE A 251 10.45 12.87 8.68
C PHE A 251 10.69 14.27 9.25
N ASN A 252 11.37 14.42 10.39
CA ASN A 252 11.63 15.71 11.05
C ASN A 252 13.03 16.29 10.81
N GLN A 253 13.87 15.65 9.99
CA GLN A 253 15.23 16.14 9.69
C GLN A 253 15.28 17.52 8.98
N ASP A 254 14.15 18.03 8.45
CA ASP A 254 14.10 19.29 7.70
C ASP A 254 13.34 20.45 8.42
N GLN A 255 12.87 20.28 9.66
CA GLN A 255 12.04 21.29 10.37
C GLN A 255 12.81 22.21 11.33
N ASP A 256 14.11 22.43 11.11
CA ASP A 256 14.91 23.36 11.93
C ASP A 256 14.73 24.86 11.55
N GLN A 257 13.63 25.22 10.87
CA GLN A 257 13.21 26.61 10.64
C GLN A 257 11.69 26.75 10.72
N ASP A 258 11.08 26.48 11.87
CA ASP A 258 10.21 27.43 12.57
C ASP A 258 9.62 26.74 13.80
N GLY A 259 9.74 27.39 14.95
CA GLY A 259 9.47 26.77 16.23
C GLY A 259 7.99 26.55 16.48
N THR A 260 7.53 25.30 16.44
CA THR A 260 6.40 24.86 17.30
C THR A 260 6.53 23.35 17.60
N LEU A 261 7.38 23.02 18.57
CA LEU A 261 7.59 21.66 19.04
C LEU A 261 6.47 21.24 20.02
N LEU A 262 5.59 20.35 19.59
CA LEU A 262 4.80 19.53 20.51
C LEU A 262 5.56 18.23 20.82
N GLY A 263 6.19 18.22 21.99
CA GLY A 263 6.19 17.04 22.88
C GLY A 263 6.90 15.78 22.40
N GLY A 264 8.07 15.89 21.76
CA GLY A 264 9.07 14.82 21.74
C GLY A 264 10.27 15.27 22.57
N THR A 265 10.53 14.64 23.71
CA THR A 265 11.78 14.87 24.45
C THR A 265 12.93 14.42 23.55
N ARG A 266 13.55 15.39 22.86
CA ARG A 266 14.86 15.22 22.23
C ARG A 266 15.75 14.51 23.25
N ARG A 267 16.14 13.26 23.01
CA ARG A 267 17.37 12.76 23.63
C ARG A 267 18.49 13.50 22.93
N VAL A 268 18.81 14.67 23.45
CA VAL A 268 20.12 15.29 23.24
C VAL A 268 21.14 14.17 23.46
N PRO A 269 22.03 13.88 22.48
CA PRO A 269 23.12 12.95 22.72
C PRO A 269 23.77 13.37 24.03
N LYS A 270 23.77 12.50 25.04
CA LYS A 270 24.37 12.85 26.33
C LYS A 270 25.82 13.24 26.02
N PRO A 271 26.23 14.49 26.30
CA PRO A 271 27.60 14.90 26.03
C PRO A 271 28.53 13.89 26.69
N TYR A 272 29.55 13.44 25.96
CA TYR A 272 30.56 12.55 26.50
C TYR A 272 31.10 13.17 27.79
N HIS A 273 31.25 12.36 28.84
CA HIS A 273 31.86 12.85 30.05
C HIS A 273 33.32 13.21 29.73
N GLU A 274 33.68 14.46 29.95
CA GLU A 274 35.03 14.96 29.72
C GLU A 274 35.94 14.39 30.81
N PHE A 275 37.00 13.69 30.40
CA PHE A 275 37.98 13.11 31.31
C PHE A 275 39.27 13.91 31.21
N ASP A 276 39.91 14.13 32.36
CA ASP A 276 41.29 14.57 32.38
C ASP A 276 42.18 13.48 31.76
N LEU A 277 43.13 13.90 30.93
CA LEU A 277 44.08 12.97 30.31
C LEU A 277 45.33 12.84 31.18
N ASP A 278 45.88 11.63 31.28
CA ASP A 278 47.17 11.39 31.91
C ASP A 278 48.33 11.85 31.00
N ARG A 279 49.57 11.68 31.48
CA ARG A 279 50.79 12.03 30.73
C ARG A 279 50.96 11.25 29.41
N MET A 280 50.21 10.18 29.22
CA MET A 280 50.21 9.32 28.04
C MET A 280 48.99 9.60 27.13
N GLY A 281 48.16 10.60 27.44
CA GLY A 281 46.98 10.97 26.67
C GLY A 281 45.78 10.06 26.88
N LEU A 282 45.76 9.25 27.95
CA LEU A 282 44.66 8.34 28.28
C LEU A 282 43.69 8.98 29.27
N PRO A 283 42.37 8.78 29.14
CA PRO A 283 41.40 9.33 30.07
C PRO A 283 41.65 8.76 31.48
N MET A 284 41.57 9.60 32.51
CA MET A 284 41.63 9.21 33.91
C MET A 284 40.23 9.26 34.50
N LEU A 285 39.84 8.21 35.23
CA LEU A 285 38.56 8.21 35.96
C LEU A 285 38.63 9.19 37.13
N PRO A 286 37.70 10.16 37.24
CA PRO A 286 37.61 11.02 38.42
C PRO A 286 37.13 10.21 39.62
N ASP A 287 37.28 10.77 40.82
CA ASP A 287 36.73 10.17 42.02
C ASP A 287 35.20 10.04 41.92
N ILE A 288 34.69 8.86 42.30
CA ILE A 288 33.31 8.45 42.13
C ILE A 288 32.55 8.38 43.46
N GLU A 289 33.16 8.78 44.57
CA GLU A 289 32.45 8.93 45.85
C GLU A 289 31.34 9.99 45.75
N GLY A 290 30.15 9.67 46.27
CA GLY A 290 28.98 10.56 46.21
C GLY A 290 28.25 10.68 44.86
N VAL A 291 28.78 10.08 43.77
CA VAL A 291 28.16 10.13 42.45
C VAL A 291 26.99 9.14 42.31
N SER A 292 25.89 9.55 41.67
CA SER A 292 24.72 8.70 41.44
C SER A 292 25.03 7.50 40.55
N LEU A 293 24.28 6.40 40.71
CA LEU A 293 24.50 5.16 39.95
C LEU A 293 24.42 5.37 38.43
N ASP A 294 23.52 6.23 37.96
CA ASP A 294 23.37 6.52 36.53
C ASP A 294 24.50 7.39 35.98
N ALA A 295 25.05 8.29 36.80
CA ALA A 295 26.25 9.05 36.43
C ALA A 295 27.49 8.15 36.38
N LYS A 296 27.65 7.22 37.34
CA LYS A 296 28.71 6.19 37.31
C LYS A 296 28.64 5.31 36.06
N LYS A 297 27.45 4.84 35.69
CA LYS A 297 27.24 4.07 34.44
C LYS A 297 27.59 4.90 33.20
N GLY A 298 27.28 6.20 33.19
CA GLY A 298 27.64 7.12 32.11
C GLY A 298 29.15 7.34 31.98
N MET A 299 29.83 7.54 33.10
CA MET A 299 31.29 7.68 33.18
C MET A 299 31.98 6.41 32.68
N ILE A 300 31.62 5.24 33.21
CA ILE A 300 32.24 3.95 32.79
C ILE A 300 32.04 3.69 31.30
N ARG A 301 30.84 3.95 30.74
CA ARG A 301 30.60 3.79 29.30
C ARG A 301 31.47 4.73 28.46
N SER A 302 31.59 5.98 28.88
CA SER A 302 32.40 6.98 28.16
C SER A 302 33.89 6.61 28.21
N PHE A 303 34.39 6.21 29.38
CA PHE A 303 35.77 5.76 29.59
C PHE A 303 36.12 4.54 28.73
N LEU A 304 35.30 3.50 28.74
CA LEU A 304 35.50 2.30 27.92
C LEU A 304 35.45 2.61 26.43
N THR A 305 34.55 3.51 26.01
CA THR A 305 34.44 3.90 24.59
C THR A 305 35.68 4.64 24.11
N ILE A 306 36.23 5.56 24.91
CA ILE A 306 37.46 6.30 24.56
C ILE A 306 38.65 5.34 24.48
N HIS A 307 38.79 4.44 25.47
CA HIS A 307 39.87 3.46 25.46
C HIS A 307 39.78 2.52 24.27
N TYR A 308 38.60 1.98 23.97
CA TYR A 308 38.39 1.07 22.85
C TYR A 308 38.59 1.76 21.49
N SER A 309 38.20 3.03 21.36
CA SER A 309 38.41 3.82 20.14
C SER A 309 39.88 4.21 19.94
N SER A 310 40.66 4.29 21.02
CA SER A 310 42.09 4.62 20.95
C SER A 310 42.97 3.40 20.64
N SER A 311 42.52 2.19 21.00
CA SER A 311 43.22 0.94 20.69
C SER A 311 42.86 0.35 19.32
N ASP A 312 41.73 0.75 18.74
CA ASP A 312 41.27 0.24 17.45
C ASP A 312 41.49 1.28 16.33
N ALA A 313 42.75 1.44 15.93
CA ALA A 313 43.08 2.09 14.67
C ALA A 313 42.62 1.22 13.47
N HIS A 314 41.31 0.95 13.33
CA HIS A 314 40.54 0.82 12.08
C HIS A 314 39.12 0.25 12.27
N ARG A 315 38.13 1.03 11.77
CA ARG A 315 36.78 0.67 11.27
C ARG A 315 35.58 0.66 12.24
N HIS A 316 34.67 1.59 11.95
CA HIS A 316 33.20 1.50 12.06
C HIS A 316 32.61 0.31 12.83
N ARG A 317 31.99 0.57 13.99
CA ARG A 317 30.54 0.38 14.24
C ARG A 317 30.17 0.64 15.70
N ASN A 318 29.10 1.42 15.89
CA ASN A 318 28.29 1.42 17.12
C ASN A 318 27.82 -0.02 17.42
N MET A 319 28.31 -0.62 18.50
CA MET A 319 27.78 -1.89 18.99
C MET A 319 26.78 -1.67 20.12
N LEU A 320 25.54 -2.04 19.82
CA LEU A 320 24.44 -2.26 20.75
C LEU A 320 24.72 -3.56 21.53
N TRP A 321 25.07 -3.48 22.80
CA TRP A 321 25.28 -4.68 23.62
C TRP A 321 23.96 -5.43 23.82
N LYS A 322 23.87 -6.66 23.31
CA LYS A 322 22.88 -7.66 23.75
C LYS A 322 23.32 -8.15 25.13
N ALA A 323 22.47 -8.00 26.13
CA ALA A 323 22.63 -8.67 27.41
C ALA A 323 22.26 -10.15 27.23
N GLU A 324 23.25 -11.03 27.28
CA GLU A 324 23.00 -12.45 27.56
C GLU A 324 22.94 -12.61 29.09
N GLY A 325 21.86 -13.22 29.57
CA GLY A 325 21.61 -13.48 30.99
C GLY A 325 22.59 -14.52 31.57
N PRO A 326 22.68 -14.62 32.89
CA PRO A 326 23.70 -15.41 33.56
C PRO A 326 23.53 -16.90 33.26
N SER A 327 24.59 -17.48 32.71
CA SER A 327 24.87 -18.91 32.69
C SER A 327 24.82 -19.47 34.10
N ALA A 328 24.14 -20.60 34.25
CA ALA A 328 24.10 -21.41 35.45
C ALA A 328 25.50 -21.69 35.99
N LEU A 329 25.66 -21.59 37.31
CA LEU A 329 26.73 -22.20 38.08
C LEU A 329 26.08 -23.27 38.96
N GLU A 330 26.65 -24.48 38.84
CA GLU A 330 26.65 -25.63 39.76
C GLU A 330 25.31 -26.18 40.28
#